data_AF-A0A1V4U163-F1
#
_entry.id   AF-A0A1V4U163-F1
#
_cell.length_a   1.000
_cell.length_b   1.000
_cell.length_c   1.000
_cell.angle_alpha   90.00
_cell.angle_beta   90.00
_cell.angle_gamma   90.00
#
_symmetry.space_group_name_H-M   'P 1'
#
loop_
_entity.id
_entity.type
_entity.pdbx_description
1 polymer ?
#
loop_
_entity_poly.entity_id
_entity_poly.type
_entity_poly.pdbx_seq_one_letter_code
_entity_poly.pdbx_strand_id
1 'polypeptide(L)' 'MEILRPTPSIYQEGGESIDPIVGRKYELDDTTAARLIRYKFARAVDE' A
#
# COMPACT_ATOMS: atom_id res chain seq x y z
N MET A 1 1.32 6.71 1.93
CA MET A 1 0.11 6.17 1.25
C MET A 1 -0.89 5.61 2.26
N GLU A 2 -2.21 5.80 2.10
CA GLU A 2 -3.25 5.31 3.03
C GLU A 2 -4.03 4.14 2.41
N ILE A 3 -4.16 3.04 3.16
CA ILE A 3 -4.91 1.85 2.73
C ILE A 3 -6.40 2.06 3.01
N LEU A 4 -7.24 1.94 2.00
CA LEU A 4 -8.68 2.18 2.10
C LEU A 4 -9.51 0.89 2.25
N ARG A 5 -8.92 -0.26 1.88
CA ARG A 5 -9.62 -1.55 1.83
C ARG A 5 -8.68 -2.68 2.22
N PRO A 6 -9.19 -3.84 2.67
CA PRO A 6 -8.37 -5.02 2.86
C PRO A 6 -7.67 -5.36 1.54
N THR A 7 -6.35 -5.48 1.58
CA THR A 7 -5.53 -5.86 0.43
C THR A 7 -4.77 -7.13 0.79
N PRO A 8 -4.37 -7.95 -0.20
CA PRO A 8 -3.39 -9.00 0.05
C PRO A 8 -2.08 -8.41 0.60
N SER A 9 -1.28 -9.26 1.25
CA SER A 9 0.03 -8.87 1.79
C SER A 9 0.88 -8.21 0.71
N ILE A 10 1.50 -7.10 1.09
CA ILE A 10 2.32 -6.28 0.21
C ILE A 10 3.76 -6.79 0.32
N TYR A 11 4.35 -7.20 -0.79
CA TYR A 11 5.74 -7.65 -0.84
C TYR A 11 6.63 -6.48 -1.27
N GLN A 12 7.48 -6.02 -0.37
CA GLN A 12 8.48 -5.00 -0.69
C GLN A 12 9.73 -5.65 -1.30
N GLU A 13 10.55 -4.86 -2.01
CA GLU A 13 11.78 -5.35 -2.66
C GLU A 13 12.79 -5.98 -1.67
N GLY A 14 12.69 -5.69 -0.37
CA GLY A 14 13.49 -6.33 0.69
C GLY A 14 13.08 -7.76 1.05
N GLY A 15 12.04 -8.32 0.40
CA GLY A 15 11.51 -9.66 0.72
C GLY A 15 10.61 -9.70 1.96
N GLU A 16 10.44 -8.57 2.64
CA GLU A 16 9.51 -8.43 3.76
C GLU A 16 8.09 -8.24 3.24
N SER A 17 7.19 -9.12 3.67
CA SER A 17 5.76 -8.96 3.46
C SER A 17 5.15 -8.15 4.59
N ILE A 18 4.45 -7.08 4.24
CA ILE A 18 3.63 -6.31 5.19
C ILE A 18 2.19 -6.79 5.05
N ASP A 19 1.52 -7.02 6.18
CA ASP A 19 0.07 -7.15 6.25
C ASP A 19 -0.56 -5.76 6.48
N PRO A 20 -1.17 -5.15 5.44
CA PRO A 20 -1.64 -3.78 5.52
C PRO A 20 -2.94 -3.68 6.32
N ILE A 21 -2.98 -2.69 7.21
CA ILE A 21 -4.13 -2.36 8.05
C ILE A 21 -4.89 -1.21 7.39
N VAL A 22 -6.19 -1.40 7.21
CA VAL A 22 -7.08 -0.38 6.64
C VAL A 22 -7.10 0.87 7.53
N GLY A 23 -7.03 2.04 6.89
CA GLY A 23 -6.96 3.35 7.54
C GLY A 23 -5.57 3.73 8.03
N ARG A 24 -4.57 2.85 7.86
CA ARG A 24 -3.19 3.14 8.26
C ARG A 24 -2.37 3.67 7.09
N LYS A 25 -1.41 4.53 7.40
CA LYS A 25 -0.45 5.08 6.44
C LYS A 25 0.78 4.17 6.37
N TYR A 26 1.22 3.89 5.15
CA TYR A 26 2.43 3.14 4.84
C TYR A 26 3.28 3.91 3.84
N GLU A 27 4.59 3.89 4.03
CA GLU A 27 5.57 4.26 3.03
C GLU A 27 5.82 3.01 2.18
N LEU A 28 5.60 3.11 0.88
CA LEU A 28 5.69 2.01 -0.08
C LEU A 28 6.45 2.51 -1.30
N ASP A 29 7.16 1.60 -1.97
CA ASP A 29 7.78 1.88 -3.26
C ASP A 29 6.75 2.32 -4.30
N ASP A 30 7.18 3.17 -5.24
CA ASP A 30 6.30 3.75 -6.28
C ASP A 30 5.57 2.68 -7.11
N THR A 31 6.23 1.55 -7.36
CA THR A 31 5.66 0.44 -8.15
C THR A 31 4.47 -0.18 -7.43
N THR A 32 4.64 -0.51 -6.15
CA THR A 32 3.60 -1.09 -5.30
C THR A 32 2.50 -0.07 -5.02
N ALA A 33 2.87 1.17 -4.72
CA ALA A 33 1.95 2.27 -4.53
C ALA A 33 1.05 2.49 -5.76
N ALA A 34 1.64 2.55 -6.95
CA ALA A 34 0.91 2.69 -8.21
C ALA A 34 -0.06 1.52 -8.46
N ARG A 35 0.34 0.28 -8.15
CA ARG A 35 -0.56 -0.89 -8.23
C ARG A 35 -1.75 -0.73 -7.29
N LEU A 36 -1.52 -0.39 -6.03
CA LEU A 36 -2.59 -0.25 -5.03
C LEU A 36 -3.57 0.88 -5.37
N ILE A 37 -3.08 2.01 -5.89
CA ILE A 37 -3.94 3.09 -6.40
C ILE A 37 -4.74 2.59 -7.62
N ARG A 38 -4.08 1.96 -8.58
CA ARG A 38 -4.71 1.49 -9.83
C ARG A 38 -5.88 0.54 -9.57
N TYR A 39 -5.74 -0.32 -8.56
CA TYR A 39 -6.81 -1.24 -8.14
C TYR A 39 -7.75 -0.67 -7.07
N LYS A 40 -7.62 0.62 -6.74
CA LYS A 40 -8.47 1.35 -5.76
C LYS A 40 -8.42 0.77 -4.34
N PHE A 41 -7.28 0.18 -3.98
CA PHE A 41 -7.01 -0.33 -2.64
C PHE A 41 -6.45 0.74 -1.71
N ALA A 42 -5.71 1.70 -2.25
CA ALA A 42 -5.04 2.74 -1.49
C ALA A 42 -5.16 4.12 -2.17
N ARG A 43 -4.85 5.15 -1.40
CA ARG A 43 -4.81 6.55 -1.82
C ARG A 43 -3.44 7.15 -1.53
N ALA A 44 -2.89 7.90 -2.49
CA ALA A 44 -1.79 8.81 -2.21
C ALA A 44 -2.26 9.87 -1.21
N VAL A 45 -1.57 9.97 -0.09
CA VAL A 45 -1.76 11.04 0.90
C VAL A 45 -0.51 11.89 0.76
N ASP A 46 -0.69 13.10 0.24
CA ASP A 46 0.31 14.15 0.35
C ASP A 46 0.49 14.49 1.84
N GLU A 47 1.73 14.78 2.24
CA GLU A 47 2.12 15.00 3.64
C GLU A 47 1.44 16.24 4.26
#